data_AF-G9KVC2-F1
#
_entry.id   AF-G9KVC2-F1
#
_cell.length_a   1.000
_cell.length_b   1.000
_cell.length_c   1.000
_cell.angle_alpha   90.00
_cell.angle_beta   90.00
_cell.angle_gamma   90.00
#
_symmetry.space_group_name_H-M   'P 1'
#
loop_
_entity.id
_entity.type
_entity.pdbx_description
1 polymer ?
#
loop_
_entity_poly.entity_id
_entity_poly.type
_entity_poly.pdbx_seq_one_letter_code
_entity_poly.pdbx_strand_id
1 'polypeptide(L)'
;TIGIAPWGVIENRNDLVGRDVVAPYQTLLNPLSKLNVLNNLHSHFILVDDGTVGKYGAEVRLRRELEKTINQQRIHARIGQGVPVVALIFEGGPNVILTVLEYLQESPPVPVVVCEGTGRAADLLAYIHKQTEEGGNLPDAAEPDIISTIKKTFNFGQSEAVHLFQTLMECMKRKEL
;
A
#
# COMPACT_ATOMS: atom_id res chain seq x y z
N THR A 1 10.28 13.25 3.77
CA THR A 1 9.59 12.06 3.21
C THR A 1 9.39 12.27 1.72
N ILE A 2 9.32 11.18 0.94
CA ILE A 2 9.11 11.24 -0.52
C ILE A 2 7.68 10.79 -0.82
N GLY A 3 6.90 11.62 -1.49
CA GLY A 3 5.58 11.24 -2.01
C GLY A 3 5.71 10.64 -3.41
N ILE A 4 5.14 9.46 -3.66
CA ILE A 4 5.07 8.86 -5.00
C ILE A 4 3.61 8.85 -5.40
N ALA A 5 3.26 9.54 -6.49
CA ALA A 5 1.87 9.73 -6.92
C ALA A 5 1.73 9.63 -8.45
N PRO A 6 0.59 9.17 -8.97
CA PRO A 6 0.34 9.14 -10.41
C PRO A 6 0.09 10.56 -10.93
N TRP A 7 0.79 10.96 -11.99
CA TRP A 7 0.69 12.29 -12.61
C TRP A 7 -0.75 12.63 -13.03
N GLY A 8 -1.45 11.64 -13.59
CA GLY A 8 -2.81 11.78 -14.09
C GLY A 8 -3.87 12.15 -13.04
N VAL A 9 -3.60 11.99 -11.74
CA VAL A 9 -4.55 12.31 -10.65
C VAL A 9 -4.23 13.64 -9.95
N ILE A 10 -3.18 14.36 -10.38
CA ILE A 10 -2.77 15.60 -9.73
C ILE A 10 -3.53 16.80 -10.31
N GLU A 11 -4.18 17.55 -9.43
CA GLU A 11 -4.82 18.82 -9.73
C GLU A 11 -3.77 19.87 -10.10
N ASN A 12 -4.08 20.76 -11.06
CA ASN A 12 -3.18 21.82 -11.54
C ASN A 12 -1.79 21.32 -11.99
N ARG A 13 -1.67 20.05 -12.42
CA ARG A 13 -0.39 19.47 -12.85
C ARG A 13 0.26 20.24 -14.01
N ASN A 14 -0.51 20.92 -14.85
CA ASN A 14 0.03 21.72 -15.95
C ASN A 14 0.91 22.88 -15.47
N ASP A 15 0.70 23.39 -14.25
CA ASP A 15 1.51 24.46 -13.67
C ASP A 15 2.95 23.98 -13.38
N LEU A 16 3.12 22.66 -13.21
CA LEU A 16 4.41 22.03 -12.96
C LEU A 16 5.17 21.70 -14.25
N VAL A 17 4.57 21.92 -15.43
CA VAL A 17 5.20 21.57 -16.71
C VAL A 17 6.17 22.67 -17.13
N GLY A 18 7.44 22.29 -17.25
CA GLY A 18 8.47 23.12 -17.83
C GLY A 18 9.82 22.42 -17.77
N ARG A 19 10.79 22.94 -18.50
CA ARG A 19 12.15 22.41 -18.53
C ARG A 19 13.07 23.37 -17.78
N ASP A 20 13.78 22.85 -16.78
CA ASP A 20 14.72 23.63 -15.96
C ASP A 20 14.07 24.88 -15.33
N VAL A 21 12.82 24.74 -14.88
CA VAL A 21 12.03 25.84 -14.29
C VAL A 21 11.78 25.66 -12.80
N VAL A 22 11.57 26.78 -12.11
CA VAL A 22 10.90 26.80 -10.81
C VAL A 22 9.42 27.07 -11.06
N ALA A 23 8.60 26.06 -10.80
CA ALA A 23 7.15 26.13 -10.97
C ALA A 23 6.47 26.33 -9.61
N PRO A 24 5.72 27.42 -9.38
CA PRO A 24 4.86 27.52 -8.22
C PRO A 24 3.70 26.52 -8.35
N TYR A 25 3.37 25.84 -7.26
CA TYR A 25 2.24 24.92 -7.19
C TYR A 25 1.30 25.30 -6.06
N GLN A 26 0.00 25.39 -6.35
CA GLN A 26 -0.99 25.77 -5.36
C GLN A 26 -1.87 24.59 -4.96
N THR A 27 -1.92 24.31 -3.66
CA THR A 27 -2.70 23.22 -3.06
C THR A 27 -4.17 23.61 -2.84
N LEU A 28 -4.80 24.25 -3.82
CA LEU A 28 -6.22 24.56 -3.76
C LEU A 28 -7.03 23.39 -4.32
N LEU A 29 -7.85 22.79 -3.46
CA LEU A 29 -8.81 21.76 -3.88
C LEU A 29 -9.96 22.41 -4.64
N ASN A 30 -10.23 21.92 -5.85
CA ASN A 30 -11.45 22.24 -6.57
C ASN A 30 -12.57 21.28 -6.11
N PRO A 31 -13.65 21.77 -5.47
CA PRO A 31 -14.71 20.92 -4.92
C PRO A 31 -15.49 20.13 -6.00
N LEU A 32 -15.35 20.50 -7.28
CA LEU A 32 -15.97 19.78 -8.40
C LEU A 32 -15.02 18.77 -9.06
N SER A 33 -13.74 18.80 -8.71
CA SER A 33 -12.74 17.90 -9.27
C SER A 33 -12.68 16.59 -8.50
N LYS A 34 -12.36 15.51 -9.23
CA LYS A 34 -12.06 14.19 -8.65
C LYS A 34 -10.56 13.93 -8.53
N LEU A 35 -9.73 14.94 -8.85
CA LEU A 35 -8.28 14.89 -8.72
C LEU A 35 -7.85 15.29 -7.30
N ASN A 36 -6.60 15.00 -6.95
CA ASN A 36 -6.02 15.31 -5.65
C ASN A 36 -4.96 16.41 -5.78
N VAL A 37 -4.75 17.13 -4.68
CA VAL A 37 -3.61 18.04 -4.52
C VAL A 37 -2.43 17.32 -3.88
N LEU A 38 -1.21 17.78 -4.18
CA LEU A 38 0.00 17.30 -3.51
C LEU A 38 0.03 17.75 -2.03
N ASN A 39 0.52 16.89 -1.14
CA ASN A 39 0.65 17.18 0.29
C ASN A 39 1.97 17.93 0.59
N ASN A 40 1.86 19.21 0.95
CA ASN A 40 2.99 20.10 1.23
C ASN A 40 3.88 19.70 2.42
N LEU A 41 3.54 18.65 3.17
CA LEU A 41 4.38 18.09 4.23
C LEU A 41 5.45 17.10 3.70
N HIS A 42 5.41 16.73 2.42
CA HIS A 42 6.50 15.99 1.78
C HIS A 42 7.65 16.91 1.37
N SER A 43 8.89 16.42 1.46
CA SER A 43 10.05 17.19 1.01
C SER A 43 10.34 17.00 -0.47
N HIS A 44 9.93 15.87 -1.06
CA HIS A 44 10.16 15.53 -2.46
C HIS A 44 8.95 14.76 -3.01
N PHE A 45 8.78 14.81 -4.33
CA PHE A 45 7.79 14.03 -5.05
C PHE A 45 8.39 13.29 -6.24
N ILE A 46 7.88 12.09 -6.49
CA ILE A 46 8.08 11.35 -7.75
C ILE A 46 6.69 11.23 -8.39
N LEU A 47 6.49 11.89 -9.52
CA LEU A 47 5.23 11.92 -10.25
C LEU A 47 5.30 10.93 -11.42
N VAL A 48 4.48 9.88 -11.38
CA VAL A 48 4.55 8.74 -12.30
C VAL A 48 3.52 8.90 -13.40
N ASP A 49 3.96 9.01 -14.64
CA ASP A 49 3.08 9.21 -15.79
C ASP A 49 2.94 7.91 -16.61
N ASP A 50 1.70 7.48 -16.83
CA ASP A 50 1.34 6.38 -17.73
C ASP A 50 0.49 6.87 -18.93
N GLY A 51 0.37 8.18 -19.10
CA GLY A 51 -0.43 8.84 -20.13
C GLY A 51 -1.94 8.90 -19.83
N THR A 52 -2.41 8.33 -18.72
CA THR A 52 -3.82 8.34 -18.36
C THR A 52 -4.18 9.54 -17.46
N VAL A 53 -5.48 9.86 -17.40
CA VAL A 53 -6.01 10.94 -16.56
C VAL A 53 -7.04 10.37 -15.60
N GLY A 54 -6.93 10.75 -14.32
CA GLY A 54 -7.85 10.34 -13.26
C GLY A 54 -7.79 8.85 -12.87
N LYS A 55 -6.77 8.11 -13.32
CA LYS A 55 -6.57 6.71 -12.94
C LYS A 55 -5.42 6.58 -11.93
N TYR A 56 -5.64 5.71 -10.95
CA TYR A 56 -4.66 5.33 -9.94
C TYR A 56 -3.93 4.06 -10.37
N GLY A 57 -2.75 3.82 -9.81
CA GLY A 57 -2.01 2.57 -9.97
C GLY A 57 -0.74 2.68 -10.81
N ALA A 58 -0.55 3.77 -11.56
CA ALA A 58 0.66 3.99 -12.35
C ALA A 58 1.93 3.95 -11.48
N GLU A 59 1.82 4.41 -10.23
CA GLU A 59 2.90 4.47 -9.28
C GLU A 59 3.27 3.14 -8.63
N VAL A 60 2.38 2.14 -8.67
CA VAL A 60 2.52 0.89 -7.90
C VAL A 60 3.79 0.14 -8.30
N ARG A 61 3.98 -0.08 -9.61
CA ARG A 61 5.17 -0.78 -10.12
C ARG A 61 6.45 -0.02 -9.82
N LEU A 62 6.47 1.30 -10.01
CA LEU A 62 7.65 2.11 -9.76
C LEU A 62 8.05 2.08 -8.28
N ARG A 63 7.06 2.21 -7.38
CA ARG A 63 7.27 2.14 -5.94
C ARG A 63 7.96 0.83 -5.55
N ARG A 64 7.48 -0.30 -6.05
CA ARG A 64 8.06 -1.64 -5.79
C ARG A 64 9.50 -1.75 -6.24
N GLU A 65 9.77 -1.41 -7.51
CA GLU A 65 11.13 -1.49 -8.06
C GLU A 65 12.10 -0.56 -7.32
N LEU A 66 11.62 0.62 -6.90
CA LEU A 66 12.40 1.57 -6.11
C LEU A 66 12.72 1.01 -4.72
N GLU A 67 11.73 0.52 -3.99
CA GLU A 67 11.88 -0.09 -2.67
C GLU A 67 12.85 -1.28 -2.72
N LYS A 68 12.71 -2.15 -3.72
CA LYS A 68 13.61 -3.29 -3.96
C LYS A 68 15.04 -2.84 -4.29
N THR A 69 15.19 -1.85 -5.16
CA THR A 69 16.51 -1.30 -5.52
C THR A 69 17.19 -0.71 -4.30
N ILE A 70 16.44 0.00 -3.44
CA ILE A 70 16.93 0.55 -2.17
C ILE A 70 17.38 -0.58 -1.25
N ASN A 71 16.56 -1.61 -1.07
CA ASN A 71 16.87 -2.77 -0.21
C ASN A 71 18.22 -3.41 -0.57
N GLN A 72 18.53 -3.48 -1.87
CA GLN A 72 19.77 -4.04 -2.41
C GLN A 72 20.99 -3.10 -2.31
N GLN A 73 20.78 -1.82 -1.99
CA GLN A 73 21.90 -0.89 -1.78
C GLN A 73 22.65 -1.23 -0.49
N ARG A 74 23.96 -0.98 -0.50
CA ARG A 74 24.81 -1.18 0.68
C ARG A 74 24.93 0.12 1.46
N ILE A 75 24.67 0.05 2.78
CA ILE A 75 24.85 1.19 3.69
C ILE A 75 26.35 1.48 3.89
N HIS A 76 27.17 0.43 3.95
CA HIS A 76 28.60 0.56 4.17
C HIS A 76 29.40 -0.50 3.39
N ALA A 77 30.41 -0.06 2.64
CA ALA A 77 31.22 -0.94 1.79
C ALA A 77 31.96 -2.04 2.56
N ARG A 78 32.19 -1.87 3.86
CA ARG A 78 33.00 -2.78 4.69
C ARG A 78 32.20 -3.80 5.51
N ILE A 79 30.90 -3.62 5.67
CA ILE A 79 30.08 -4.41 6.62
C ILE A 79 29.02 -5.26 5.90
N GLY A 80 28.83 -5.08 4.59
CA GLY A 80 27.92 -5.92 3.80
C GLY A 80 26.43 -5.78 4.18
N GLN A 81 26.08 -4.81 5.04
CA GLN A 81 24.70 -4.55 5.44
C GLN A 81 23.97 -3.78 4.35
N GLY A 82 22.87 -4.38 3.89
CA GLY A 82 21.90 -3.75 2.98
C GLY A 82 21.03 -2.71 3.69
N VAL A 83 20.27 -1.93 2.94
CA VAL A 83 19.28 -1.01 3.52
C VAL A 83 18.04 -1.82 3.95
N PRO A 84 17.68 -1.86 5.24
CA PRO A 84 16.46 -2.52 5.66
C PRO A 84 15.23 -1.72 5.18
N VAL A 85 14.25 -2.44 4.63
CA VAL A 85 12.96 -1.87 4.21
C VAL A 85 11.86 -2.59 4.97
N VAL A 86 10.91 -1.83 5.51
CA VAL A 86 9.75 -2.32 6.26
C VAL A 86 8.52 -1.56 5.76
N ALA A 87 7.40 -2.26 5.58
CA ALA A 87 6.12 -1.67 5.25
C ALA A 87 5.31 -1.39 6.53
N LEU A 88 4.76 -0.18 6.65
CA LEU A 88 3.86 0.19 7.74
C LEU A 88 2.44 0.35 7.20
N ILE A 89 1.49 -0.41 7.75
CA ILE A 89 0.09 -0.39 7.36
C ILE A 89 -0.73 0.37 8.40
N PHE A 90 -1.39 1.42 7.94
CA PHE A 90 -2.28 2.26 8.73
C PHE A 90 -3.62 2.36 8.00
N GLU A 91 -4.68 1.88 8.65
CA GLU A 91 -6.00 1.72 8.06
C GLU A 91 -5.95 1.00 6.68
N GLY A 92 -6.61 1.53 5.66
CA GLY A 92 -6.54 1.02 4.28
C GLY A 92 -7.82 0.40 3.74
N GLY A 93 -7.94 0.43 2.41
CA GLY A 93 -8.97 -0.31 1.66
C GLY A 93 -8.55 -1.75 1.35
N PRO A 94 -9.37 -2.50 0.61
CA PRO A 94 -9.11 -3.91 0.29
C PRO A 94 -7.79 -4.12 -0.49
N ASN A 95 -7.41 -3.15 -1.33
CA ASN A 95 -6.15 -3.21 -2.10
C ASN A 95 -4.89 -3.19 -1.22
N VAL A 96 -4.99 -2.71 0.03
CA VAL A 96 -3.88 -2.75 0.98
C VAL A 96 -3.54 -4.20 1.37
N ILE A 97 -4.54 -5.08 1.43
CA ILE A 97 -4.30 -6.51 1.72
C ILE A 97 -3.55 -7.16 0.55
N LEU A 98 -3.90 -6.83 -0.70
CA LEU A 98 -3.16 -7.28 -1.89
C LEU A 98 -1.71 -6.77 -1.86
N THR A 99 -1.53 -5.50 -1.52
CA THR A 99 -0.22 -4.85 -1.35
C THR A 99 0.63 -5.55 -0.29
N VAL A 100 0.02 -5.97 0.83
CA VAL A 100 0.67 -6.77 1.89
C VAL A 100 1.08 -8.14 1.38
N LEU A 101 0.18 -8.85 0.67
CA LEU A 101 0.52 -10.14 0.09
C LEU A 101 1.73 -10.05 -0.85
N GLU A 102 1.77 -9.04 -1.72
CA GLU A 102 2.90 -8.79 -2.62
C GLU A 102 4.21 -8.58 -1.85
N TYR A 103 4.21 -7.77 -0.78
CA TYR A 103 5.39 -7.56 0.06
C TYR A 103 5.91 -8.86 0.68
N LEU A 104 5.00 -9.69 1.20
CA LEU A 104 5.34 -10.97 1.83
C LEU A 104 5.86 -12.00 0.81
N GLN A 105 5.40 -11.93 -0.44
CA GLN A 105 5.83 -12.82 -1.53
C GLN A 105 7.09 -12.34 -2.26
N GLU A 106 7.57 -11.14 -1.99
CA GLU A 106 8.77 -10.59 -2.62
C GLU A 106 10.04 -11.38 -2.23
N SER A 107 11.10 -11.21 -3.01
CA SER A 107 12.40 -11.86 -2.79
C SER A 107 13.53 -10.83 -2.82
N PRO A 108 14.12 -10.48 -1.65
CA PRO A 108 13.72 -10.91 -0.30
C PRO A 108 12.35 -10.32 0.12
N PRO A 109 11.61 -10.96 1.04
CA PRO A 109 10.32 -10.45 1.48
C PRO A 109 10.48 -9.16 2.29
N VAL A 110 9.47 -8.29 2.23
CA VAL A 110 9.43 -7.03 2.98
C VAL A 110 8.59 -7.24 4.24
N PRO A 111 9.17 -7.11 5.45
CA PRO A 111 8.42 -7.21 6.70
C PRO A 111 7.31 -6.16 6.80
N VAL A 112 6.18 -6.54 7.37
CA VAL A 112 4.96 -5.72 7.45
C VAL A 112 4.58 -5.47 8.90
N VAL A 113 4.54 -4.20 9.30
CA VAL A 113 4.04 -3.75 10.59
C VAL A 113 2.61 -3.23 10.41
N VAL A 114 1.66 -3.83 11.13
CA VAL A 114 0.24 -3.43 11.09
C VAL A 114 -0.12 -2.65 12.35
N CYS A 115 -0.68 -1.44 12.18
CA CYS A 115 -1.18 -0.64 13.28
C CYS A 115 -2.64 -1.01 13.59
N GLU A 116 -2.84 -1.92 14.54
CA GLU A 116 -4.18 -2.26 15.05
C GLU A 116 -4.89 -1.05 15.69
N GLY A 117 -6.21 -0.97 15.52
CA GLY A 117 -7.06 0.10 16.02
C GLY A 117 -7.17 1.28 15.07
N THR A 118 -6.57 1.18 13.89
CA THR A 118 -6.58 2.25 12.87
C THR A 118 -7.72 2.10 11.87
N GLY A 119 -8.39 0.93 11.85
CA GLY A 119 -9.58 0.69 11.05
C GLY A 119 -9.37 -0.22 9.84
N ARG A 120 -10.48 -0.66 9.27
CA ARG A 120 -10.59 -1.35 7.97
C ARG A 120 -9.54 -2.45 7.74
N ALA A 121 -8.67 -2.32 6.72
CA ALA A 121 -7.72 -3.36 6.34
C ALA A 121 -6.72 -3.69 7.44
N ALA A 122 -6.20 -2.69 8.15
CA ALA A 122 -5.25 -2.89 9.25
C ALA A 122 -5.88 -3.73 10.37
N ASP A 123 -7.11 -3.43 10.78
CA ASP A 123 -7.79 -4.19 11.84
C ASP A 123 -8.14 -5.60 11.41
N LEU A 124 -8.51 -5.81 10.14
CA LEU A 124 -8.75 -7.15 9.60
C LEU A 124 -7.46 -7.99 9.59
N LEU A 125 -6.34 -7.41 9.15
CA LEU A 125 -5.03 -8.07 9.16
C LEU A 125 -4.62 -8.44 10.59
N ALA A 126 -4.74 -7.50 11.54
CA ALA A 126 -4.41 -7.73 12.94
C ALA A 126 -5.33 -8.77 13.59
N TYR A 127 -6.62 -8.71 13.32
CA TYR A 127 -7.59 -9.68 13.84
C TYR A 127 -7.26 -11.09 13.37
N ILE A 128 -7.05 -11.28 12.06
CA ILE A 128 -6.75 -12.59 11.50
C ILE A 128 -5.39 -13.09 12.02
N HIS A 129 -4.35 -12.23 12.06
CA HIS A 129 -3.05 -12.60 12.63
C HIS A 129 -3.17 -13.18 14.05
N LYS A 130 -4.04 -12.63 14.89
CA LYS A 130 -4.31 -13.15 16.25
C LYS A 130 -5.10 -14.47 16.27
N GLN A 131 -6.01 -14.67 15.32
CA GLN A 131 -6.86 -15.88 15.24
C GLN A 131 -6.15 -17.07 14.59
N THR A 132 -5.16 -16.82 13.74
CA THR A 132 -4.44 -17.87 13.02
C THR A 132 -3.36 -18.51 13.89
N GLU A 133 -3.28 -19.84 13.91
CA GLU A 133 -2.23 -20.59 14.63
C GLU A 133 -0.88 -20.53 13.88
N GLU A 134 0.20 -21.04 14.49
CA GLU A 134 1.48 -21.22 13.80
C GLU A 134 1.28 -22.14 12.58
N GLY A 135 1.58 -21.64 11.37
CA GLY A 135 1.38 -22.37 10.11
C GLY A 135 0.20 -21.90 9.26
N GLY A 136 -0.52 -20.85 9.67
CA GLY A 136 -1.48 -20.17 8.77
C GLY A 136 -2.90 -20.73 8.79
N ASN A 137 -3.25 -21.58 9.77
CA ASN A 137 -4.57 -22.21 9.86
C ASN A 137 -5.50 -21.46 10.81
N LEU A 138 -6.78 -21.37 10.46
CA LEU A 138 -7.84 -20.84 11.30
C LEU A 138 -8.64 -21.97 11.96
N PRO A 139 -9.32 -21.69 13.10
CA PRO A 139 -10.33 -22.59 13.63
C PRO A 139 -11.47 -22.83 12.62
N ASP A 140 -11.95 -24.07 12.51
CA ASP A 140 -12.95 -24.51 11.52
C ASP A 140 -14.24 -23.65 11.47
N ALA A 141 -14.59 -22.99 12.57
CA ALA A 141 -15.81 -22.18 12.69
C ALA A 141 -15.61 -20.68 12.41
N ALA A 142 -14.38 -20.21 12.21
CA ALA A 142 -14.08 -18.77 12.14
C ALA A 142 -14.32 -18.16 10.75
N GLU A 143 -14.23 -18.95 9.68
CA GLU A 143 -14.32 -18.47 8.30
C GLU A 143 -15.62 -17.69 7.99
N PRO A 144 -16.83 -18.18 8.32
CA PRO A 144 -18.07 -17.47 8.00
C PRO A 144 -18.16 -16.08 8.67
N ASP A 145 -17.67 -15.97 9.90
CA ASP A 145 -17.67 -14.73 10.67
C ASP A 145 -16.66 -13.71 10.12
N ILE A 146 -15.49 -14.18 9.69
CA ILE A 146 -14.49 -13.34 9.03
C ILE A 146 -15.03 -12.82 7.69
N ILE A 147 -15.63 -13.68 6.87
CA ILE A 147 -16.23 -13.26 5.59
C ILE A 147 -17.34 -12.24 5.82
N SER A 148 -18.20 -12.46 6.83
CA SER A 148 -19.24 -11.50 7.23
C SER A 148 -18.65 -10.13 7.62
N THR A 149 -17.53 -10.14 8.35
CA THR A 149 -16.81 -8.93 8.76
C THR A 149 -16.20 -8.21 7.56
N ILE A 150 -15.60 -8.92 6.61
CA ILE A 150 -15.07 -8.36 5.36
C ILE A 150 -16.19 -7.68 4.56
N LYS A 151 -17.34 -8.34 4.39
CA LYS A 151 -18.50 -7.79 3.68
C LYS A 151 -18.95 -6.47 4.28
N LYS A 152 -19.07 -6.41 5.62
CA LYS A 152 -19.45 -5.17 6.33
C LYS A 152 -18.40 -4.08 6.21
N THR A 153 -17.13 -4.43 6.31
CA THR A 153 -16.00 -3.46 6.33
C THR A 153 -15.81 -2.76 4.99
N PHE A 154 -15.94 -3.49 3.87
CA PHE A 154 -15.68 -2.94 2.53
C PHE A 154 -16.93 -2.83 1.64
N ASN A 155 -18.12 -3.13 2.19
CA ASN A 155 -19.39 -3.15 1.46
C ASN A 155 -19.35 -4.08 0.23
N PHE A 156 -18.78 -5.27 0.41
CA PHE A 156 -18.55 -6.27 -0.64
C PHE A 156 -19.67 -7.30 -0.76
N GLY A 157 -19.84 -7.83 -1.98
CA GLY A 157 -20.63 -9.03 -2.24
C GLY A 157 -19.96 -10.29 -1.68
N GLN A 158 -20.67 -11.43 -1.74
CA GLN A 158 -20.16 -12.70 -1.22
C GLN A 158 -18.87 -13.13 -1.93
N SER A 159 -18.83 -13.06 -3.26
CA SER A 159 -17.69 -13.49 -4.06
C SER A 159 -16.42 -12.68 -3.75
N GLU A 160 -16.56 -11.35 -3.71
CA GLU A 160 -15.45 -10.43 -3.40
C GLU A 160 -14.90 -10.64 -1.99
N ALA A 161 -15.79 -10.88 -1.01
CA ALA A 161 -15.38 -11.13 0.35
C ALA A 161 -14.66 -12.48 0.52
N VAL A 162 -15.12 -13.53 -0.16
CA VAL A 162 -14.43 -14.84 -0.19
C VAL A 162 -13.04 -14.71 -0.83
N HIS A 163 -12.93 -14.00 -1.94
CA HIS A 163 -11.64 -13.78 -2.60
C HIS A 163 -10.67 -12.99 -1.70
N LEU A 164 -11.15 -11.93 -1.02
CA LEU A 164 -10.31 -11.17 -0.11
C LEU A 164 -9.92 -12.00 1.12
N PHE A 165 -10.81 -12.84 1.63
CA PHE A 165 -10.51 -13.79 2.69
C PHE A 165 -9.39 -14.75 2.29
N GLN A 166 -9.44 -15.32 1.09
CA GLN A 166 -8.36 -16.18 0.58
C GLN A 166 -7.02 -15.44 0.51
N THR A 167 -7.04 -14.18 0.09
CA THR A 167 -5.82 -13.33 0.06
C THR A 167 -5.27 -13.10 1.47
N LEU A 168 -6.14 -12.82 2.45
CA LEU A 168 -5.77 -12.67 3.85
C LEU A 168 -5.11 -13.96 4.38
N MET A 169 -5.70 -15.12 4.08
CA MET A 169 -5.15 -16.41 4.48
C MET A 169 -3.80 -16.70 3.82
N GLU A 170 -3.58 -16.26 2.58
CA GLU A 170 -2.27 -16.36 1.94
C GLU A 170 -1.22 -15.51 2.65
N CYS A 171 -1.58 -14.32 3.13
CA CYS A 171 -0.67 -13.49 3.94
C CYS A 171 -0.25 -14.23 5.22
N MET A 172 -1.18 -14.94 5.86
CA MET A 172 -0.91 -15.65 7.12
C MET A 172 0.02 -16.85 6.99
N LYS A 173 0.32 -17.33 5.77
CA LYS A 173 1.36 -18.35 5.57
C LYS A 173 2.77 -17.86 5.92
N ARG A 174 2.96 -16.53 6.01
CA ARG A 174 4.21 -15.86 6.40
C ARG A 174 3.97 -14.93 7.60
N LYS A 175 3.22 -15.43 8.59
CA LYS A 175 2.76 -14.69 9.78
C LYS A 175 3.89 -14.04 10.59
N GLU A 176 5.10 -14.58 10.48
CA GLU A 176 6.30 -14.14 11.18
C GLU A 176 6.98 -12.90 10.57
N LEU A 177 6.57 -12.47 9.37
CA LEU A 177 7.09 -11.32 8.63
C LEU A 177 6.11 -10.13 8.66
#